data_AF-M9YT13-F1
#
_entry.id   AF-M9YT13-F1
#
_cell.length_a   1.000
_cell.length_b   1.000
_cell.length_c   1.000
_cell.angle_alpha   90.00
_cell.angle_beta   90.00
_cell.angle_gamma   90.00
#
_symmetry.space_group_name_H-M   'P 1'
#
loop_
_entity.id
_entity.type
_entity.pdbx_description
1 polymer ?
#
loop_
_entity_poly.entity_id
_entity_poly.type
_entity_poly.pdbx_seq_one_letter_code
_entity_poly.pdbx_strand_id
1 'polypeptide(L)'
;HPLVNFMAEQNMEYLEEYEPQRSPNATKIFLNGVWIGIHREPIRLVKLVQELRRHGSISHEVSVIRDIRDREFKIFTDAGRVCRPLFVIENDVTHERRGQLVLTKEHIARLEEDHELPEEERFGWKGLLECGAVEYVDA
;
A
#
# COMPACT_ATOMS: atom_id res chain seq x y z
N HIS A 1 12.56 -13.51 2.20
CA HIS A 1 11.21 -13.07 1.76
C HIS A 1 11.39 -11.79 0.96
N PRO A 2 10.86 -11.66 -0.28
CA PRO A 2 11.15 -10.52 -1.16
C PRO A 2 10.93 -9.14 -0.51
N LEU A 3 9.83 -8.98 0.24
CA LEU A 3 9.55 -7.75 0.98
C LEU A 3 10.59 -7.42 2.06
N VAL A 4 11.22 -8.42 2.70
CA VAL A 4 12.27 -8.18 3.72
C VAL A 4 13.53 -7.62 3.06
N ASN A 5 13.94 -8.19 1.94
CA ASN A 5 15.10 -7.71 1.18
C ASN A 5 14.86 -6.28 0.68
N PHE A 6 13.67 -6.02 0.13
CA PHE A 6 13.25 -4.69 -0.28
C PHE A 6 13.32 -3.68 0.88
N MET A 7 12.84 -4.02 2.08
CA MET A 7 12.92 -3.11 3.23
C MET A 7 14.36 -2.84 3.64
N ALA A 8 15.25 -3.85 3.60
CA ALA A 8 16.66 -3.67 3.89
C ALA A 8 17.33 -2.73 2.87
N GLU A 9 17.02 -2.86 1.57
CA GLU A 9 17.45 -1.93 0.51
C GLU A 9 16.94 -0.50 0.74
N GLN A 10 15.82 -0.34 1.46
CA GLN A 10 15.28 0.95 1.86
C GLN A 10 15.77 1.43 3.24
N ASN A 11 16.90 0.91 3.73
CA ASN A 11 17.54 1.27 5.01
C ASN A 11 16.77 0.84 6.27
N MET A 12 16.03 -0.27 6.21
CA MET A 12 15.68 -1.01 7.42
C MET A 12 16.93 -1.65 8.02
N GLU A 13 17.13 -1.48 9.33
CA GLU A 13 18.13 -2.24 10.09
C GLU A 13 17.50 -3.52 10.61
N TYR A 14 18.21 -4.64 10.50
CA TYR A 14 17.73 -5.93 11.00
C TYR A 14 17.61 -5.92 12.53
N LEU A 15 16.70 -6.72 13.06
CA LEU A 15 16.47 -6.80 14.51
C LEU A 15 17.73 -7.25 15.25
N GLU A 16 18.51 -8.14 14.65
CA GLU A 16 19.77 -8.66 15.17
C GLU A 16 20.84 -7.58 15.33
N GLU A 17 20.74 -6.49 14.56
CA GLU A 17 21.65 -5.34 14.57
C GLU A 17 21.13 -4.18 15.43
N TYR A 18 19.91 -4.32 15.98
CA TYR A 18 19.25 -3.25 16.69
C TYR A 18 19.79 -3.06 18.12
N GLU A 19 20.35 -1.88 18.37
CA GLU A 19 20.73 -1.42 19.70
C GLU A 19 19.75 -0.34 20.21
N PRO A 20 18.92 -0.62 21.24
CA PRO A 20 17.90 0.31 21.71
C PRO A 20 18.44 1.67 22.17
N GLN A 21 19.67 1.70 22.70
CA GLN A 21 20.31 2.92 23.17
C GLN A 21 20.70 3.86 22.02
N ARG A 22 21.00 3.32 20.83
CA ARG A 22 21.40 4.10 19.65
C ARG A 22 20.20 4.65 18.87
N SER A 23 19.06 3.97 18.96
CA SER A 23 17.86 4.27 18.17
C SER A 23 16.56 4.18 18.99
N PRO A 24 16.41 4.91 20.11
CA PRO A 24 15.26 4.79 21.02
C PRO A 24 13.92 5.22 20.39
N ASN A 25 13.98 5.96 19.28
CA ASN A 25 12.82 6.46 18.56
C ASN A 25 12.56 5.76 17.22
N ALA A 26 13.29 4.68 16.91
CA ALA A 26 13.05 3.93 15.70
C ALA A 26 11.67 3.25 15.72
N THR A 27 11.09 3.12 14.54
CA THR A 27 9.84 2.39 14.34
C THR A 27 10.12 0.94 14.06
N LYS A 28 9.46 0.04 14.78
CA LYS A 28 9.56 -1.41 14.57
C LYS A 28 8.84 -1.80 13.29
N ILE A 29 9.41 -2.73 12.54
CA ILE A 29 8.81 -3.27 11.33
C ILE A 29 8.41 -4.72 11.56
N PHE A 30 7.13 -5.02 11.29
CA PHE A 30 6.56 -6.34 11.42
C PHE A 30 6.10 -6.86 10.06
N LEU A 31 6.37 -8.14 9.79
CA LEU A 31 5.83 -8.88 8.66
C LEU A 31 5.10 -10.11 9.18
N ASN A 32 3.79 -10.20 8.95
CA ASN A 32 2.93 -11.28 9.44
C ASN A 32 3.09 -11.53 10.96
N GLY A 33 3.19 -10.44 11.73
CA GLY A 33 3.39 -10.48 13.19
C GLY A 33 4.82 -10.73 13.66
N VAL A 34 5.77 -11.05 12.77
CA VAL A 34 7.18 -11.23 13.12
C VAL A 34 7.90 -9.88 13.08
N TRP A 35 8.56 -9.50 14.18
CA TRP A 35 9.41 -8.30 14.21
C TRP A 35 10.70 -8.60 13.43
N ILE A 36 10.86 -7.96 12.27
CA ILE A 36 11.98 -8.22 11.35
C ILE A 36 13.10 -7.17 11.42
N GLY A 37 12.80 -5.98 11.95
CA GLY A 37 13.77 -4.89 11.98
C GLY A 37 13.20 -3.58 12.48
N ILE A 38 13.98 -2.52 12.32
CA ILE A 38 13.61 -1.16 12.70
C ILE A 38 13.95 -0.18 11.57
N HIS A 39 13.29 0.97 11.59
CA HIS A 39 13.56 2.04 10.63
C HIS A 39 13.46 3.41 11.29
N ARG A 40 14.42 4.28 10.99
CA ARG A 40 14.52 5.63 11.59
C ARG A 40 13.58 6.64 10.93
N GLU A 41 13.28 6.47 9.65
CA GLU A 41 12.38 7.34 8.86
C GLU A 41 11.15 6.60 8.29
N PRO A 42 10.27 6.03 9.14
CA PRO A 42 9.20 5.12 8.71
C PRO A 42 8.19 5.75 7.75
N ILE A 43 8.04 7.08 7.76
CA ILE A 43 7.08 7.79 6.90
C ILE A 43 7.40 7.55 5.42
N ARG A 44 8.69 7.59 5.07
CA ARG A 44 9.14 7.39 3.69
C ARG A 44 8.90 5.94 3.25
N LEU A 45 9.24 4.97 4.10
CA LEU A 45 9.05 3.55 3.80
C LEU A 45 7.56 3.20 3.64
N VAL A 46 6.70 3.73 4.53
CA VAL A 46 5.25 3.52 4.45
C VAL A 46 4.69 4.04 3.13
N LYS A 47 5.03 5.27 2.74
CA LYS A 47 4.58 5.87 1.47
C LYS A 47 5.01 5.02 0.27
N LEU A 48 6.27 4.60 0.25
CA LEU A 48 6.80 3.78 -0.84
C LEU A 48 6.07 2.42 -0.95
N VAL A 49 5.82 1.74 0.17
CA VAL A 49 5.07 0.47 0.16
C VAL A 49 3.62 0.69 -0.29
N GLN A 50 2.98 1.78 0.12
CA GLN A 50 1.63 2.15 -0.34
C GLN A 50 1.60 2.42 -1.85
N GLU A 51 2.59 3.14 -2.38
CA GLU A 51 2.71 3.42 -3.82
C GLU A 51 2.93 2.14 -4.64
N LEU A 52 3.83 1.26 -4.19
CA LEU A 52 4.07 -0.03 -4.84
C LEU A 52 2.82 -0.90 -4.84
N ARG A 53 2.02 -0.87 -3.76
CA ARG A 53 0.73 -1.55 -3.70
C ARG A 53 -0.29 -0.93 -4.64
N ARG A 54 -0.33 0.40 -4.77
CA ARG A 54 -1.25 1.09 -5.69
C ARG A 54 -0.93 0.77 -7.15
N HIS A 55 0.34 0.71 -7.52
CA HIS A 55 0.78 0.36 -8.87
C HIS A 55 0.79 -1.15 -9.14
N GLY A 56 0.33 -1.99 -8.20
CA GLY A 56 0.26 -3.44 -8.36
C GLY A 56 1.60 -4.18 -8.31
N SER A 57 2.72 -3.48 -8.00
CA SER A 57 4.03 -4.12 -7.77
C SER A 57 4.05 -4.97 -6.50
N ILE A 58 3.25 -4.57 -5.51
CA ILE A 58 2.87 -5.40 -4.36
C ILE A 58 1.38 -5.73 -4.53
N SER A 59 0.99 -6.98 -4.24
CA SER A 59 -0.41 -7.40 -4.33
C SER A 59 -1.33 -6.43 -3.57
N HIS A 60 -2.45 -6.05 -4.18
CA HIS A 60 -3.46 -5.20 -3.56
C HIS A 60 -4.06 -5.81 -2.28
N GLU A 61 -3.89 -7.12 -2.05
CA GLU A 61 -4.35 -7.83 -0.86
C GLU A 61 -3.43 -7.65 0.36
N VAL A 62 -2.20 -7.14 0.15
CA VAL A 62 -1.27 -6.87 1.24
C VAL A 62 -1.80 -5.72 2.09
N SER A 63 -1.94 -5.92 3.40
CA SER A 63 -2.31 -4.85 4.33
C SER A 63 -1.07 -4.15 4.87
N VAL A 64 -1.19 -2.83 5.02
CA VAL A 64 -0.10 -1.91 5.31
C VAL A 64 -0.59 -0.95 6.39
N ILE A 65 -0.12 -1.14 7.62
CA ILE A 65 -0.62 -0.42 8.80
C ILE A 65 0.53 0.31 9.47
N ARG A 66 0.36 1.62 9.69
CA ARG A 66 1.29 2.43 10.46
C ARG A 66 0.65 2.84 11.79
N ASP A 67 1.09 2.23 12.88
CA ASP A 67 0.74 2.68 14.23
C ASP A 67 1.75 3.74 14.70
N ILE A 68 1.29 4.99 14.74
CA ILE A 68 2.13 6.13 15.12
C ILE A 68 2.38 6.15 16.63
N ARG A 69 1.42 5.69 17.44
CA ARG A 69 1.51 5.75 18.90
C ARG A 69 2.50 4.72 19.41
N ASP A 70 2.39 3.49 18.90
CA ASP A 70 3.25 2.38 19.31
C ASP A 70 4.57 2.33 18.52
N ARG A 71 4.72 3.21 17.52
CA ARG A 71 5.87 3.26 16.60
C ARG A 71 6.09 1.92 15.90
N GLU A 72 5.03 1.43 15.26
CA GLU A 72 5.04 0.17 14.56
C GLU A 72 4.58 0.35 13.11
N PHE A 73 5.28 -0.33 12.22
CA PHE A 73 4.90 -0.50 10.83
C PHE A 73 4.64 -1.98 10.58
N LYS A 74 3.40 -2.35 10.26
CA LYS A 74 2.96 -3.74 10.15
C LYS A 74 2.51 -4.04 8.73
N ILE A 75 3.00 -5.14 8.19
CA ILE A 75 2.65 -5.63 6.87
C ILE A 75 2.11 -7.05 7.00
N PHE A 76 0.95 -7.29 6.41
CA PHE A 76 0.28 -8.58 6.40
C PHE A 76 0.12 -9.04 4.95
N THR A 77 0.68 -10.20 4.65
CA THR A 77 0.63 -10.87 3.35
C THR A 77 -0.09 -12.21 3.42
N ASP A 78 -0.61 -12.57 4.60
CA ASP A 78 -1.38 -13.77 4.83
C ASP A 78 -2.75 -13.71 4.15
N ALA A 79 -3.25 -14.88 3.77
CA ALA A 79 -4.58 -15.07 3.21
C ALA A 79 -5.63 -15.18 4.32
N GLY A 80 -6.91 -14.95 3.97
CA GLY A 80 -8.04 -15.13 4.88
C GLY A 80 -8.57 -13.85 5.54
N ARG A 81 -7.96 -12.69 5.26
CA ARG A 81 -8.52 -11.38 5.63
C ARG A 81 -9.70 -11.05 4.71
N VAL A 82 -10.81 -10.61 5.29
CA VAL A 82 -11.96 -10.12 4.53
C VAL A 82 -11.67 -8.69 4.11
N CYS A 83 -11.57 -8.47 2.80
CA CYS A 83 -11.32 -7.15 2.21
C CYS A 83 -12.61 -6.59 1.61
N ARG A 84 -12.78 -5.27 1.71
CA ARG A 84 -13.86 -4.53 1.05
C ARG A 84 -13.27 -3.52 0.08
N PRO A 85 -13.67 -3.53 -1.20
CA PRO A 85 -13.24 -2.49 -2.12
C PRO A 85 -13.95 -1.17 -1.80
N LEU A 86 -13.18 -0.09 -1.75
CA LEU A 86 -13.69 1.27 -1.51
C LEU A 86 -13.13 2.22 -2.56
N PHE A 87 -13.90 3.26 -2.90
CA PHE A 87 -13.38 4.32 -3.75
C PHE A 87 -12.36 5.17 -3.02
N VAL A 88 -11.29 5.54 -3.74
CA VAL A 88 -10.20 6.34 -3.21
C VAL A 88 -10.50 7.82 -3.36
N ILE A 89 -10.11 8.61 -2.35
CA ILE A 89 -10.11 10.07 -2.39
C ILE A 89 -8.70 10.55 -2.70
N GLU A 90 -8.58 11.49 -3.64
CA GLU A 90 -7.32 12.19 -3.92
C GLU A 90 -6.96 13.08 -2.73
N ASN A 91 -5.84 12.78 -2.07
CA ASN A 91 -5.43 13.47 -0.84
C ASN A 91 -4.11 14.22 -0.99
N ASP A 92 -3.43 14.12 -2.12
CA ASP A 92 -2.23 14.88 -2.40
C ASP A 92 -2.56 16.38 -2.35
N VAL A 93 -1.80 17.09 -1.50
CA VAL A 93 -1.98 18.52 -1.25
C VAL A 93 -1.66 19.38 -2.47
N THR A 94 -0.91 18.82 -3.42
CA THR A 94 -0.47 19.48 -4.65
C THR A 94 -1.39 19.18 -5.84
N HIS A 95 -2.28 18.18 -5.72
CA HIS A 95 -3.15 17.77 -6.80
C HIS A 95 -4.37 18.69 -6.92
N GLU A 96 -4.69 19.11 -8.13
CA GLU A 96 -5.81 20.05 -8.41
C GLU A 96 -7.18 19.53 -7.94
N ARG A 97 -7.36 18.20 -7.97
CA ARG A 97 -8.59 17.51 -7.55
C ARG A 97 -8.60 17.02 -6.10
N ARG A 98 -7.71 17.54 -5.24
CA ARG A 98 -7.67 17.16 -3.83
C ARG A 98 -9.06 17.21 -3.17
N GLY A 99 -9.37 16.18 -2.40
CA GLY A 99 -10.64 16.01 -1.69
C GLY A 99 -11.75 15.38 -2.54
N GLN A 100 -11.50 15.10 -3.82
CA GLN A 100 -12.47 14.45 -4.71
C GLN A 100 -12.16 12.96 -4.86
N LEU A 101 -13.16 12.18 -5.32
CA LEU A 101 -12.93 10.79 -5.73
C LEU A 101 -11.87 10.75 -6.83
N VAL A 102 -10.98 9.76 -6.78
CA VAL A 102 -10.06 9.44 -7.88
C VAL A 102 -10.86 8.98 -9.10
N LEU A 103 -11.94 8.21 -8.88
CA LEU A 103 -12.90 7.82 -9.91
C LEU A 103 -13.48 9.04 -10.65
N THR A 104 -13.35 9.05 -11.98
CA THR A 104 -13.86 10.12 -12.86
C THR A 104 -14.99 9.61 -13.75
N LYS A 105 -15.68 10.55 -14.41
CA LYS A 105 -16.63 10.21 -15.49
C LYS A 105 -15.93 9.54 -16.69
N GLU A 106 -14.67 9.85 -16.94
CA GLU A 106 -13.86 9.19 -17.97
C GLU A 106 -13.64 7.70 -17.65
N HIS A 107 -13.36 7.35 -16.39
CA HIS A 107 -13.27 5.94 -15.99
C HIS A 107 -14.59 5.20 -16.20
N ILE A 108 -15.73 5.85 -15.92
CA ILE A 108 -17.06 5.26 -16.15
C ILE A 108 -17.31 5.04 -17.65
N ALA A 109 -16.98 6.02 -18.50
CA ALA A 109 -17.12 5.87 -19.95
C ALA A 109 -16.30 4.68 -20.48
N ARG A 110 -15.05 4.51 -20.00
CA ARG A 110 -14.22 3.35 -20.36
C ARG A 110 -14.84 2.01 -19.93
N LEU A 111 -15.49 1.96 -18.76
CA LEU A 111 -16.22 0.76 -18.33
C LEU A 111 -17.47 0.49 -19.18
N GLU A 112 -18.13 1.52 -19.67
CA GLU A 112 -19.26 1.37 -20.60
C GLU A 112 -18.78 0.88 -21.98
N GLU A 113 -17.62 1.34 -22.44
CA GLU A 113 -16.99 0.91 -23.70
C GLU A 113 -16.53 -0.56 -23.67
N ASP A 114 -16.22 -1.12 -22.49
CA ASP A 114 -15.81 -2.53 -22.33
C ASP A 114 -16.79 -3.53 -22.96
N HIS A 115 -18.09 -3.19 -23.06
CA HIS A 115 -19.11 -4.03 -23.66
C HIS A 115 -18.82 -4.38 -25.12
N GLU A 116 -18.13 -3.50 -25.84
CA GLU A 116 -17.80 -3.64 -27.26
C GLU A 116 -16.39 -4.22 -27.49
N LEU A 117 -15.62 -4.44 -26.41
CA LEU A 117 -14.23 -4.90 -26.46
C LEU A 117 -14.09 -6.39 -26.10
N PRO A 118 -13.09 -7.10 -26.68
CA PRO A 118 -12.63 -8.39 -26.20
C PRO A 118 -12.19 -8.32 -24.74
N GLU A 119 -12.36 -9.41 -23.98
CA GLU A 119 -12.09 -9.44 -22.53
C GLU A 119 -10.67 -8.98 -22.17
N GLU A 120 -9.69 -9.30 -23.01
CA GLU A 120 -8.28 -8.98 -22.83
C GLU A 120 -7.96 -7.49 -22.98
N GLU A 121 -8.81 -6.74 -23.69
CA GLU A 121 -8.65 -5.30 -23.96
C GLU A 121 -9.49 -4.43 -23.03
N ARG A 122 -10.35 -5.04 -22.20
CA ARG A 122 -11.23 -4.31 -21.29
C ARG A 122 -10.44 -3.60 -20.20
N PHE A 123 -10.91 -2.40 -19.84
CA PHE A 123 -10.49 -1.69 -18.66
C PHE A 123 -10.93 -2.46 -17.40
N GLY A 124 -12.22 -2.71 -17.27
CA GLY A 124 -12.83 -3.56 -16.25
C GLY A 124 -12.45 -3.24 -14.81
N TRP A 125 -12.64 -4.22 -13.94
CA TRP A 125 -12.26 -4.12 -12.52
C TRP A 125 -10.74 -3.93 -12.33
N LYS A 126 -9.95 -4.64 -13.14
CA LYS A 126 -8.50 -4.59 -13.11
C LYS A 126 -8.00 -3.15 -13.33
N GLY A 127 -8.54 -2.46 -14.33
CA GLY A 127 -8.19 -1.08 -14.62
C GLY A 127 -8.57 -0.10 -13.51
N LEU A 128 -9.70 -0.31 -12.82
CA LEU A 128 -10.06 0.49 -11.64
C LEU A 128 -9.07 0.34 -10.48
N LEU A 129 -8.52 -0.85 -10.29
CA LEU A 129 -7.46 -1.11 -9.31
C LEU A 129 -6.14 -0.47 -9.76
N GLU A 130 -5.75 -0.68 -11.02
CA GLU A 130 -4.47 -0.19 -11.57
C GLU A 130 -4.40 1.34 -11.63
N CYS A 131 -5.51 2.02 -11.93
CA CYS A 131 -5.56 3.49 -11.89
C CYS A 131 -5.78 4.04 -10.46
N GLY A 132 -5.89 3.17 -9.45
CA GLY A 132 -6.08 3.55 -8.05
C GLY A 132 -7.44 4.19 -7.76
N ALA A 133 -8.44 4.03 -8.63
CA ALA A 133 -9.79 4.51 -8.37
C ALA A 133 -10.48 3.71 -7.25
N VAL A 134 -10.07 2.45 -7.09
CA VAL A 134 -10.53 1.53 -6.04
C VAL A 134 -9.33 0.95 -5.30
N GLU A 135 -9.44 0.86 -3.97
CA GLU A 135 -8.47 0.13 -3.13
C GLU A 135 -9.20 -0.86 -2.21
N TYR A 136 -8.58 -2.01 -1.93
CA TYR A 136 -9.07 -2.95 -0.92
C TYR A 136 -8.69 -2.47 0.48
N VAL A 137 -9.65 -2.48 1.40
CA VAL A 137 -9.44 -2.19 2.82
C VAL A 137 -9.86 -3.40 3.64
N ASP A 138 -9.00 -3.86 4.54
CA ASP A 138 -9.29 -4.97 5.45
C ASP A 138 -10.17 -4.52 6.63
N ALA A 139 -10.74 -5.49 7.34
CA ALA A 139 -11.71 -5.28 8.43
C ALA A 139 -11.05 -4.91 9.76
#